data_AF-A0A1Y2FW25-F1
#
_entry.id   AF-A0A1Y2FW25-F1
#
_cell.length_a   1.000
_cell.length_b   1.000
_cell.length_c   1.000
_cell.angle_alpha   90.00
_cell.angle_beta   90.00
_cell.angle_gamma   90.00
#
_symmetry.space_group_name_H-M   'P 1'
#
loop_
_entity.id
_entity.type
_entity.pdbx_description
1 polymer ?
#
loop_
_entity_poly.entity_id
_entity_poly.type
_entity_poly.pdbx_seq_one_letter_code
_entity_poly.pdbx_strand_id
1 'polypeptide(L)'
;MVSHLVLLFCTSSNSCQAYRRRLLAPYSTLLLTLISTSDMRAPVALLAVLFAFLALVSASASTHSSTGAHGLGLVKRACATKTCLTNQYIAQSKAVVDARVVVQQLVAEEKKVAAQLKRAVKGGKKYVKKVKAFKKRKAALLKKVKAAKASLGTAKHKVSATKAALKKLGSGSSSSGGSSSSSFTSKKRGLSYNYPKLTTAFTKISSVSWTYNWDQKPLAGVSTAPEFVPMLWGPDHASTWSKNAKAAIKKGSTHLLGMNEPDLASQSNMTVAAAIKLWKKQMVPLASSEVKLVSPAVTGTLEGIQWLTDFVKGCKNCKISAVAVHWYDRADNVAWFKLYLSKIKALGLPIWITEFAPSGTVSEQQAFFEEVLPWMEKQEQSYIERYAAFGDYIGTFVKESGALTPLGKTYATA
;
A
#
# COMPACT_ATOMS: atom_id res chain seq x y z
N MET A 1 -33.60 -9.47 8.71
CA MET A 1 -32.80 -8.58 7.83
C MET A 1 -32.20 -9.25 6.59
N VAL A 2 -32.39 -10.56 6.34
CA VAL A 2 -31.91 -11.22 5.10
C VAL A 2 -33.01 -11.32 4.02
N SER A 3 -34.29 -11.19 4.37
CA SER A 3 -35.42 -11.26 3.42
C SER A 3 -35.78 -9.94 2.73
N HIS A 4 -35.00 -8.86 2.90
CA HIS A 4 -35.23 -7.58 2.22
C HIS A 4 -34.12 -7.16 1.25
N LEU A 5 -33.04 -7.94 1.13
CA LEU A 5 -31.91 -7.61 0.25
C LEU A 5 -31.94 -8.31 -1.12
N VAL A 6 -33.00 -9.06 -1.43
CA VAL A 6 -33.15 -9.77 -2.72
C VAL A 6 -34.24 -9.14 -3.62
N LEU A 7 -34.85 -8.03 -3.20
CA LEU A 7 -36.01 -7.46 -3.90
C LEU A 7 -35.75 -6.22 -4.78
N LEU A 8 -34.49 -5.85 -5.07
CA LEU A 8 -34.21 -4.58 -5.77
C LEU A 8 -33.69 -4.66 -7.21
N PHE A 9 -33.67 -5.82 -7.87
CA PHE A 9 -33.39 -5.87 -9.30
C PHE A 9 -34.25 -6.91 -10.02
N CYS A 10 -35.39 -6.47 -10.56
CA CYS A 10 -36.02 -6.94 -11.80
C CYS A 10 -37.50 -6.54 -11.81
N THR A 11 -37.78 -5.28 -12.10
CA THR A 11 -39.11 -4.86 -12.57
C THR A 11 -39.08 -4.88 -14.09
N SER A 12 -40.00 -5.66 -14.69
CA SER A 12 -40.34 -5.76 -16.12
C SER A 12 -39.57 -6.77 -17.00
N SER A 13 -39.93 -8.06 -16.92
CA SER A 13 -40.25 -8.88 -18.11
C SER A 13 -40.89 -10.22 -17.73
N ASN A 14 -41.90 -10.66 -18.49
CA ASN A 14 -42.62 -11.92 -18.27
C ASN A 14 -41.72 -13.17 -18.31
N SER A 15 -40.53 -13.06 -18.91
CA SER A 15 -39.53 -14.13 -18.99
C SER A 15 -38.89 -14.48 -17.63
N CYS A 16 -38.87 -13.54 -16.68
CA CYS A 16 -38.25 -13.74 -15.37
C CYS A 16 -39.14 -14.59 -14.42
N GLN A 17 -40.47 -14.53 -14.58
CA GLN A 17 -41.40 -15.33 -13.78
C GLN A 17 -41.37 -16.82 -14.13
N ALA A 18 -41.11 -17.16 -15.40
CA ALA A 18 -40.93 -18.55 -15.84
C ALA A 18 -39.62 -19.17 -15.30
N TYR A 19 -38.55 -18.36 -15.20
CA TYR A 19 -37.26 -18.77 -14.63
C TYR A 19 -37.36 -19.04 -13.12
N ARG A 20 -38.18 -18.23 -12.41
CA ARG A 20 -38.45 -18.36 -10.97
C ARG A 20 -39.13 -19.68 -10.60
N ARG A 21 -40.00 -20.22 -11.47
CA ARG A 21 -40.75 -21.47 -11.20
C ARG A 21 -39.96 -22.75 -11.51
N ARG A 22 -39.03 -22.74 -12.46
CA ARG A 22 -38.29 -23.95 -12.89
C ARG A 22 -37.01 -24.24 -12.10
N LEU A 23 -36.34 -23.21 -11.56
CA LEU A 23 -35.09 -23.41 -10.83
C LEU A 23 -35.28 -23.47 -9.32
N LEU A 24 -36.22 -22.74 -8.70
CA LEU A 24 -36.31 -22.64 -7.24
C LEU A 24 -37.10 -23.77 -6.56
N ALA A 25 -37.91 -24.53 -7.30
CA ALA A 25 -38.72 -25.61 -6.74
C ALA A 25 -37.89 -26.77 -6.13
N PRO A 26 -36.81 -27.28 -6.78
CA PRO A 26 -36.00 -28.35 -6.18
C PRO A 26 -35.01 -27.88 -5.09
N TYR A 27 -34.67 -26.58 -5.00
CA TYR A 27 -33.69 -26.09 -4.02
C TYR A 27 -34.31 -25.54 -2.73
N SER A 28 -35.60 -25.19 -2.72
CA SER A 28 -36.31 -24.84 -1.48
C SER A 28 -36.41 -26.03 -0.54
N THR A 29 -36.57 -27.25 -1.07
CA THR A 29 -36.61 -28.48 -0.27
C THR A 29 -35.25 -28.80 0.34
N LEU A 30 -34.16 -28.57 -0.40
CA LEU A 30 -32.78 -28.80 0.05
C LEU A 30 -32.34 -27.80 1.14
N LEU A 31 -32.80 -26.55 1.06
CA LEU A 31 -32.53 -25.53 2.07
C LEU A 31 -33.29 -25.78 3.38
N LEU A 32 -34.49 -26.35 3.30
CA LEU A 32 -35.31 -26.71 4.47
C LEU A 32 -34.77 -27.94 5.21
N THR A 33 -34.22 -28.95 4.51
CA THR A 33 -33.55 -30.09 5.16
C THR A 33 -32.27 -29.69 5.88
N LEU A 34 -31.50 -28.73 5.33
CA LEU A 34 -30.24 -28.25 5.93
C LEU A 34 -30.46 -27.38 7.17
N ILE A 35 -31.65 -26.79 7.36
CA ILE A 35 -32.00 -26.00 8.56
C ILE A 35 -32.46 -26.92 9.71
N SER A 36 -32.96 -28.12 9.41
CA SER A 36 -33.47 -29.06 10.43
C SER A 36 -32.37 -29.90 11.10
N THR A 37 -31.15 -29.94 10.55
CA THR A 37 -30.02 -30.72 11.08
C THR A 37 -28.92 -29.76 11.57
N SER A 38 -29.22 -29.00 12.61
CA SER A 38 -28.24 -28.13 13.26
C SER A 38 -27.26 -28.94 14.11
N ASP A 39 -26.00 -28.98 13.68
CA ASP A 39 -24.86 -29.19 14.59
C ASP A 39 -23.89 -27.99 14.44
N MET A 40 -23.64 -27.30 15.55
CA MET A 40 -23.09 -25.93 15.61
C MET A 40 -21.56 -25.84 15.38
N ARG A 41 -21.05 -26.39 14.27
CA ARG A 41 -19.63 -26.22 13.85
C ARG A 41 -19.42 -26.23 12.33
N ALA A 42 -20.03 -25.33 11.55
CA ALA A 42 -19.61 -25.14 10.15
C ALA A 42 -19.97 -23.77 9.52
N PRO A 43 -19.43 -22.63 9.98
CA PRO A 43 -19.60 -21.35 9.27
C PRO A 43 -18.87 -21.33 7.91
N VAL A 44 -17.88 -22.20 7.68
CA VAL A 44 -17.04 -22.19 6.47
C VAL A 44 -17.73 -22.84 5.26
N ALA A 45 -18.56 -23.87 5.48
CA ALA A 45 -19.28 -24.56 4.41
C ALA A 45 -20.43 -23.69 3.86
N LEU A 46 -21.15 -22.98 4.73
CA LEU A 46 -22.23 -22.07 4.34
C LEU A 46 -21.70 -20.87 3.53
N LEU A 47 -20.53 -20.34 3.91
CA LEU A 47 -19.80 -19.31 3.16
C LEU A 47 -19.33 -19.83 1.80
N ALA A 48 -18.82 -21.06 1.70
CA ALA A 48 -18.39 -21.64 0.44
C ALA A 48 -19.56 -21.84 -0.55
N VAL A 49 -20.73 -22.25 -0.04
CA VAL A 49 -21.94 -22.39 -0.86
C VAL A 49 -22.46 -21.01 -1.30
N LEU A 50 -22.43 -19.99 -0.44
CA LEU A 50 -22.78 -18.61 -0.82
C LEU A 50 -21.84 -18.03 -1.89
N PHE A 51 -20.54 -18.28 -1.77
CA PHE A 51 -19.54 -17.85 -2.76
C PHE A 51 -19.70 -18.58 -4.10
N ALA A 52 -20.04 -19.88 -4.09
CA ALA A 52 -20.36 -20.63 -5.29
C ALA A 52 -21.65 -20.12 -5.96
N PHE A 53 -22.65 -19.73 -5.16
CA PHE A 53 -23.91 -19.15 -5.65
C PHE A 53 -23.70 -17.79 -6.32
N LEU A 54 -22.89 -16.90 -5.71
CA LEU A 54 -22.51 -15.61 -6.28
C LEU A 54 -21.66 -15.74 -7.56
N ALA A 55 -20.80 -16.76 -7.62
CA ALA A 55 -19.99 -17.05 -8.81
C ALA A 55 -20.83 -17.57 -9.98
N LEU A 56 -21.86 -18.40 -9.72
CA LEU A 56 -22.77 -18.87 -10.77
C LEU A 56 -23.69 -17.75 -11.29
N VAL A 57 -24.23 -16.91 -10.40
CA VAL A 57 -25.08 -15.77 -10.81
C VAL A 57 -24.30 -14.75 -11.65
N SER A 58 -23.01 -14.58 -11.38
CA SER A 58 -22.12 -13.71 -12.18
C SER A 58 -21.76 -14.32 -13.55
N ALA A 59 -21.84 -15.64 -13.71
CA ALA A 59 -21.53 -16.34 -14.96
C ALA A 59 -22.72 -16.37 -15.94
N SER A 60 -23.96 -16.25 -15.47
CA SER A 60 -25.16 -16.28 -16.30
C SER A 60 -25.60 -14.91 -16.87
N ALA A 61 -24.99 -13.80 -16.41
CA ALA A 61 -25.32 -12.45 -16.86
C ALA A 61 -24.70 -12.04 -18.21
N SER A 62 -24.13 -12.98 -18.99
CA SER A 62 -23.43 -12.65 -20.24
C SER A 62 -23.59 -13.72 -21.32
N THR A 63 -24.81 -14.13 -21.65
CA THR A 63 -25.08 -14.84 -22.91
C THR A 63 -26.50 -14.56 -23.43
N HIS A 64 -26.64 -13.62 -24.36
CA HIS A 64 -27.74 -13.60 -25.33
C HIS A 64 -27.17 -13.41 -26.73
N SER A 65 -26.94 -14.53 -27.43
CA SER A 65 -27.30 -14.71 -28.84
C SER A 65 -27.21 -16.20 -29.20
N SER A 66 -28.27 -16.69 -29.86
CA SER A 66 -28.50 -17.99 -30.50
C SER A 66 -27.31 -18.47 -31.37
N THR A 67 -27.03 -19.74 -31.68
CA THR A 67 -27.84 -20.94 -32.00
C THR A 67 -26.95 -22.21 -31.88
N GLY A 68 -27.57 -23.38 -31.68
CA GLY A 68 -27.23 -24.63 -32.40
C GLY A 68 -26.00 -25.47 -31.99
N ALA A 69 -26.29 -26.57 -31.27
CA ALA A 69 -25.67 -27.91 -31.31
C ALA A 69 -24.17 -28.08 -31.68
N HIS A 70 -23.35 -28.51 -30.71
CA HIS A 70 -22.75 -29.85 -30.62
C HIS A 70 -21.84 -29.92 -29.38
N GLY A 71 -22.02 -30.99 -28.60
CA GLY A 71 -21.41 -31.20 -27.30
C GLY A 71 -19.93 -31.61 -27.33
N LEU A 72 -19.35 -31.58 -26.12
CA LEU A 72 -17.98 -31.97 -25.74
C LEU A 72 -16.84 -31.06 -26.25
N GLY A 73 -16.69 -29.89 -25.61
CA GLY A 73 -15.54 -29.02 -25.79
C GLY A 73 -15.53 -27.79 -24.89
N LEU A 74 -15.84 -27.93 -23.60
CA LEU A 74 -16.18 -26.80 -22.72
C LEU A 74 -15.35 -26.74 -21.43
N VAL A 75 -14.01 -26.75 -21.50
CA VAL A 75 -13.15 -25.99 -20.55
C VAL A 75 -11.80 -25.67 -21.23
N LYS A 76 -11.79 -24.77 -22.21
CA LYS A 76 -10.59 -24.07 -22.69
C LYS A 76 -10.98 -22.93 -23.64
N ARG A 77 -11.71 -21.93 -23.12
CA ARG A 77 -11.75 -20.61 -23.78
C ARG A 77 -11.03 -19.63 -22.87
N ALA A 78 -9.86 -19.19 -23.33
CA ALA A 78 -9.04 -18.19 -22.67
C ALA A 78 -9.82 -16.88 -22.54
N CYS A 79 -9.75 -16.26 -21.36
CA CYS A 79 -10.35 -14.96 -21.12
C CYS A 79 -9.66 -13.89 -21.97
N ALA A 80 -10.37 -13.29 -22.92
CA ALA A 80 -9.79 -12.37 -23.92
C ALA A 80 -10.11 -10.88 -23.68
N THR A 81 -10.91 -10.53 -22.66
CA THR A 81 -11.26 -9.12 -22.39
C THR A 81 -10.29 -8.48 -21.40
N LYS A 82 -9.97 -7.20 -21.62
CA LYS A 82 -9.11 -6.38 -20.73
C LYS A 82 -9.59 -6.40 -19.28
N THR A 83 -10.90 -6.32 -19.06
CA THR A 83 -11.54 -6.35 -17.73
C THR A 83 -11.31 -7.69 -17.03
N CYS A 84 -11.44 -8.81 -17.74
CA CYS A 84 -11.22 -10.13 -17.16
C CYS A 84 -9.75 -10.36 -16.77
N LEU A 85 -8.80 -10.01 -17.65
CA LEU A 85 -7.38 -10.14 -17.35
C LEU A 85 -6.92 -9.20 -16.23
N THR A 86 -7.57 -8.03 -16.08
CA THR A 86 -7.32 -7.12 -14.96
C THR A 86 -7.77 -7.74 -13.64
N ASN A 87 -8.97 -8.32 -13.59
CA ASN A 87 -9.45 -9.02 -12.39
C ASN A 87 -8.59 -10.25 -12.06
N GLN A 88 -8.15 -10.99 -13.07
CA GLN A 88 -7.21 -12.10 -12.91
C GLN A 88 -5.85 -11.63 -12.36
N TYR A 89 -5.32 -10.51 -12.86
CA TYR A 89 -4.08 -9.91 -12.37
C TYR A 89 -4.21 -9.49 -10.89
N ILE A 90 -5.33 -8.88 -10.50
CA ILE A 90 -5.60 -8.50 -9.10
C ILE A 90 -5.64 -9.72 -8.18
N ALA A 91 -6.40 -10.76 -8.56
CA ALA A 91 -6.51 -11.98 -7.77
C ALA A 91 -5.16 -12.71 -7.60
N GLN A 92 -4.38 -12.80 -8.68
CA GLN A 92 -3.05 -13.41 -8.64
C GLN A 92 -2.06 -12.58 -7.82
N SER A 93 -2.15 -11.25 -7.90
CA SER A 93 -1.31 -10.34 -7.11
C SER A 93 -1.60 -10.51 -5.61
N LYS A 94 -2.87 -10.65 -5.22
CA LYS A 94 -3.25 -10.97 -3.85
C LYS A 94 -2.66 -12.32 -3.39
N ALA A 95 -2.71 -13.35 -4.23
CA ALA A 95 -2.13 -14.65 -3.90
C ALA A 95 -0.61 -14.60 -3.67
N VAL A 96 0.12 -13.72 -4.38
CA VAL A 96 1.55 -13.46 -4.12
C VAL A 96 1.76 -12.82 -2.75
N VAL A 97 0.90 -11.87 -2.35
CA VAL A 97 0.96 -11.25 -1.02
C VAL A 97 0.77 -12.29 0.07
N ASP A 98 -0.30 -13.08 -0.04
CA ASP A 98 -0.65 -14.11 0.95
C ASP A 98 0.50 -15.14 1.06
N ALA A 99 1.08 -15.58 -0.07
CA ALA A 99 2.23 -16.48 -0.08
C ALA A 99 3.50 -15.87 0.55
N ARG A 100 3.74 -14.56 0.34
CA ARG A 100 4.90 -13.85 0.94
C ARG A 100 4.78 -13.80 2.47
N VAL A 101 3.58 -13.54 3.00
CA VAL A 101 3.30 -13.55 4.44
C VAL A 101 3.59 -14.93 5.05
N VAL A 102 3.15 -16.01 4.39
CA VAL A 102 3.42 -17.39 4.84
C VAL A 102 4.93 -17.68 4.87
N VAL A 103 5.68 -17.27 3.85
CA VAL A 103 7.15 -17.42 3.83
C VAL A 103 7.80 -16.66 4.99
N GLN A 104 7.38 -15.41 5.24
CA GLN A 104 7.93 -14.61 6.34
C GLN A 104 7.66 -15.25 7.72
N GLN A 105 6.45 -15.75 7.95
CA GLN A 105 6.08 -16.43 9.20
C GLN A 105 6.93 -17.69 9.43
N LEU A 106 7.10 -18.54 8.40
CA LEU A 106 7.89 -19.76 8.49
C LEU A 106 9.38 -19.49 8.71
N VAL A 107 9.94 -18.45 8.06
CA VAL A 107 11.33 -18.03 8.28
C VAL A 107 11.52 -17.49 9.69
N ALA A 108 10.56 -16.72 10.22
CA ALA A 108 10.62 -16.23 11.60
C ALA A 108 10.56 -17.39 12.61
N GLU A 109 9.71 -18.40 12.38
CA GLU A 109 9.64 -19.59 13.23
C GLU A 109 10.94 -20.41 13.16
N GLU A 110 11.52 -20.59 11.97
CA GLU A 110 12.80 -21.28 11.78
C GLU A 110 13.93 -20.58 12.57
N LYS A 111 14.02 -19.24 12.50
CA LYS A 111 14.99 -18.46 13.27
C LYS A 111 14.83 -18.65 14.79
N LYS A 112 13.58 -18.66 15.29
CA LYS A 112 13.30 -18.92 16.72
C LYS A 112 13.79 -20.30 17.14
N VAL A 113 13.48 -21.34 16.36
CA VAL A 113 13.93 -22.71 16.65
C VAL A 113 15.45 -22.84 16.52
N ALA A 114 16.08 -22.16 15.56
CA ALA A 114 17.53 -22.12 15.43
C ALA A 114 18.21 -21.48 16.65
N ALA A 115 17.64 -20.41 17.21
CA ALA A 115 18.14 -19.79 18.44
C ALA A 115 17.99 -20.72 19.66
N GLN A 116 16.84 -21.40 19.78
CA GLN A 116 16.61 -22.41 20.83
C GLN A 116 17.60 -23.57 20.74
N LEU A 117 17.87 -24.06 19.53
CA LEU A 117 18.87 -25.09 19.28
C LEU A 117 20.27 -24.64 19.73
N LYS A 118 20.70 -23.42 19.38
CA LYS A 118 21.99 -22.86 19.81
C LYS A 118 22.12 -22.82 21.34
N ARG A 119 21.07 -22.38 22.05
CA ARG A 119 21.03 -22.37 23.52
C ARG A 119 21.10 -23.79 24.11
N ALA A 120 20.34 -24.73 23.56
CA ALA A 120 20.32 -26.11 24.02
C ALA A 120 21.67 -26.82 23.84
N VAL A 121 22.39 -26.54 22.74
CA VAL A 121 23.74 -27.08 22.50
C VAL A 121 24.75 -26.55 23.52
N LYS A 122 24.68 -25.27 23.90
CA LYS A 122 25.53 -24.69 24.95
C LYS A 122 25.31 -25.32 26.33
N GLY A 123 24.12 -25.89 26.59
CA GLY A 123 23.77 -26.52 27.87
C GLY A 123 24.34 -27.93 28.12
N GLY A 124 25.09 -28.51 27.18
CA GLY A 124 25.82 -29.77 27.38
C GLY A 124 24.94 -31.02 27.57
N LYS A 125 25.47 -32.04 28.28
CA LYS A 125 24.90 -33.41 28.39
C LYS A 125 23.45 -33.46 28.90
N LYS A 126 23.00 -32.48 29.70
CA LYS A 126 21.62 -32.38 30.24
C LYS A 126 20.55 -32.15 29.16
N TYR A 127 20.92 -31.67 27.97
CA TYR A 127 19.98 -31.23 26.93
C TYR A 127 19.96 -32.10 25.67
N VAL A 128 20.64 -33.25 25.66
CA VAL A 128 20.80 -34.11 24.46
C VAL A 128 19.46 -34.48 23.81
N LYS A 129 18.43 -34.84 24.60
CA LYS A 129 17.07 -35.12 24.07
C LYS A 129 16.41 -33.89 23.43
N LYS A 130 16.55 -32.71 24.05
CA LYS A 130 16.02 -31.43 23.52
C LYS A 130 16.76 -30.98 22.25
N VAL A 131 18.07 -31.18 22.17
CA VAL A 131 18.87 -30.90 20.97
C VAL A 131 18.41 -31.76 19.79
N LYS A 132 18.18 -33.07 20.00
CA LYS A 132 17.63 -33.95 18.95
C LYS A 132 16.25 -33.48 18.47
N ALA A 133 15.36 -33.10 19.39
CA ALA A 133 14.03 -32.59 19.05
C ALA A 133 14.09 -31.26 18.25
N PHE A 134 14.91 -30.30 18.67
CA PHE A 134 15.06 -29.02 17.96
C PHE A 134 15.71 -29.19 16.58
N LYS A 135 16.69 -30.09 16.43
CA LYS A 135 17.25 -30.44 15.10
C LYS A 135 16.17 -30.97 14.16
N LYS A 136 15.33 -31.91 14.62
CA LYS A 136 14.21 -32.46 13.84
C LYS A 136 13.20 -31.38 13.45
N ARG A 137 12.81 -30.51 14.38
CA ARG A 137 11.86 -29.41 14.12
C ARG A 137 12.42 -28.39 13.14
N LYS A 138 13.69 -28.00 13.28
CA LYS A 138 14.38 -27.09 12.34
C LYS A 138 14.40 -27.68 10.92
N ALA A 139 14.76 -28.96 10.77
CA ALA A 139 14.77 -29.63 9.47
C ALA A 139 13.38 -29.67 8.82
N ALA A 140 12.31 -29.92 9.60
CA ALA A 140 10.94 -29.87 9.11
C ALA A 140 10.52 -28.45 8.67
N LEU A 141 10.88 -27.42 9.44
CA LEU A 141 10.61 -26.02 9.08
C LEU A 141 11.36 -25.59 7.81
N LEU A 142 12.61 -26.00 7.64
CA LEU A 142 13.38 -25.71 6.42
C LEU A 142 12.72 -26.31 5.17
N LYS A 143 12.17 -27.53 5.27
CA LYS A 143 11.39 -28.15 4.17
C LYS A 143 10.15 -27.33 3.85
N LYS A 144 9.39 -26.88 4.87
CA LYS A 144 8.21 -26.02 4.69
C LYS A 144 8.56 -24.67 4.07
N VAL A 145 9.65 -24.02 4.51
CA VAL A 145 10.16 -22.77 3.93
C VAL A 145 10.52 -22.97 2.45
N LYS A 146 11.20 -24.06 2.10
CA LYS A 146 11.56 -24.36 0.70
C LYS A 146 10.32 -24.53 -0.17
N ALA A 147 9.33 -25.29 0.29
CA ALA A 147 8.07 -25.49 -0.41
C ALA A 147 7.30 -24.17 -0.59
N ALA A 148 7.16 -23.38 0.48
CA ALA A 148 6.47 -22.09 0.43
C ALA A 148 7.15 -21.09 -0.52
N LYS A 149 8.49 -21.06 -0.56
CA LYS A 149 9.26 -20.24 -1.52
C LYS A 149 9.03 -20.69 -2.96
N ALA A 150 8.93 -21.99 -3.22
CA ALA A 150 8.60 -22.51 -4.54
C ALA A 150 7.19 -22.08 -4.98
N SER A 151 6.19 -22.22 -4.10
CA SER A 151 4.82 -21.76 -4.36
C SER A 151 4.74 -20.25 -4.61
N LEU A 152 5.51 -19.45 -3.85
CA LEU A 152 5.64 -18.00 -4.09
C LEU A 152 6.24 -17.71 -5.47
N GLY A 153 7.26 -18.46 -5.89
CA GLY A 153 7.84 -18.36 -7.24
C GLY A 153 6.81 -18.64 -8.33
N THR A 154 6.05 -19.73 -8.20
CA THR A 154 4.96 -20.06 -9.15
C THR A 154 3.89 -18.97 -9.20
N ALA A 155 3.50 -18.41 -8.06
CA ALA A 155 2.53 -17.31 -8.00
C ALA A 155 3.07 -16.05 -8.71
N LYS A 156 4.34 -15.68 -8.48
CA LYS A 156 5.01 -14.57 -9.16
C LYS A 156 5.05 -14.77 -10.68
N HIS A 157 5.36 -15.98 -11.15
CA HIS A 157 5.35 -16.30 -12.58
C HIS A 157 3.96 -16.13 -13.22
N LYS A 158 2.88 -16.55 -12.53
CA LYS A 158 1.51 -16.36 -13.01
C LYS A 158 1.15 -14.88 -13.15
N VAL A 159 1.48 -14.05 -12.15
CA VAL A 159 1.27 -12.59 -12.20
C VAL A 159 2.02 -11.97 -13.38
N SER A 160 3.28 -12.36 -13.59
CA SER A 160 4.12 -11.86 -14.68
C SER A 160 3.53 -12.21 -16.06
N ALA A 161 3.05 -13.45 -16.24
CA ALA A 161 2.40 -13.88 -17.48
C ALA A 161 1.11 -13.09 -17.77
N THR A 162 0.27 -12.86 -16.76
CA THR A 162 -0.97 -12.07 -16.91
C THR A 162 -0.67 -10.59 -17.19
N LYS A 163 0.38 -10.02 -16.56
CA LYS A 163 0.86 -8.65 -16.84
C LYS A 163 1.33 -8.52 -18.30
N ALA A 164 2.05 -9.51 -18.81
CA ALA A 164 2.49 -9.53 -20.21
C ALA A 164 1.31 -9.64 -21.19
N ALA A 165 0.28 -10.42 -20.86
CA ALA A 165 -0.94 -10.52 -21.66
C ALA A 165 -1.74 -9.20 -21.68
N LEU A 166 -1.86 -8.52 -20.53
CA LEU A 166 -2.47 -7.18 -20.45
C LEU A 166 -1.74 -6.15 -21.31
N LYS A 167 -0.39 -6.21 -21.36
CA LYS A 167 0.42 -5.32 -22.20
C LYS A 167 0.16 -5.55 -23.69
N LYS A 168 0.01 -6.80 -24.13
CA LYS A 168 -0.28 -7.14 -25.54
C LYS A 168 -1.66 -6.65 -26.02
N LEU A 169 -2.67 -6.65 -25.15
CA LEU A 169 -4.00 -6.10 -25.45
C LEU A 169 -4.04 -4.56 -25.50
N GLY A 170 -3.00 -3.89 -24.99
CA GLY A 170 -2.85 -2.44 -25.08
C GLY A 170 -2.16 -1.94 -26.34
N SER A 171 -1.66 -2.84 -27.21
CA SER A 171 -0.88 -2.50 -28.41
C SER A 171 -1.64 -2.69 -29.74
N GLY A 172 -2.98 -2.74 -29.70
CA GLY A 172 -3.81 -2.78 -30.91
C GLY A 172 -4.07 -1.37 -31.46
N SER A 173 -3.40 -1.03 -32.57
CA SER A 173 -3.70 0.01 -33.56
C SER A 173 -4.48 1.26 -33.09
N SER A 174 -3.75 2.37 -32.88
CA SER A 174 -4.33 3.71 -32.87
C SER A 174 -3.86 4.49 -34.10
N SER A 175 -4.76 4.57 -35.09
CA SER A 175 -4.77 5.63 -36.09
C SER A 175 -4.77 6.99 -35.39
N SER A 176 -4.01 7.92 -35.95
CA SER A 176 -3.89 9.32 -35.57
C SER A 176 -5.26 10.00 -35.40
N GLY A 177 -5.74 10.06 -34.16
CA GLY A 177 -6.77 10.98 -33.71
C GLY A 177 -6.17 11.75 -32.54
N GLY A 178 -5.90 13.04 -32.73
CA GLY A 178 -5.35 13.92 -31.71
C GLY A 178 -6.24 13.90 -30.46
N SER A 179 -5.82 13.14 -29.46
CA SER A 179 -6.36 13.22 -28.12
C SER A 179 -5.46 14.17 -27.36
N SER A 180 -5.98 15.35 -27.04
CA SER A 180 -5.36 16.28 -26.11
C SER A 180 -5.06 15.51 -24.81
N SER A 181 -3.78 15.26 -24.58
CA SER A 181 -3.28 14.75 -23.30
C SER A 181 -3.64 15.78 -22.24
N SER A 182 -4.78 15.61 -21.58
CA SER A 182 -5.04 16.29 -20.32
C SER A 182 -3.92 15.84 -19.38
N SER A 183 -2.95 16.73 -19.14
CA SER A 183 -1.83 16.42 -18.25
C SER A 183 -2.43 16.10 -16.89
N PHE A 184 -2.29 14.85 -16.44
CA PHE A 184 -2.72 14.47 -15.09
C PHE A 184 -1.91 15.31 -14.09
N THR A 185 -2.57 16.28 -13.45
CA THR A 185 -1.94 17.10 -12.40
C THR A 185 -2.28 16.51 -11.04
N SER A 186 -1.37 15.73 -10.49
CA SER A 186 -1.42 15.32 -9.08
C SER A 186 -1.35 16.55 -8.15
N LYS A 187 -2.24 16.60 -7.16
CA LYS A 187 -2.16 17.54 -6.03
C LYS A 187 -1.44 16.94 -4.81
N LYS A 188 -1.10 15.65 -4.83
CA LYS A 188 -0.51 14.91 -3.70
C LYS A 188 1.01 14.83 -3.73
N ARG A 189 1.58 14.79 -4.94
CA ARG A 189 3.01 14.62 -5.20
C ARG A 189 3.84 15.81 -4.70
N GLY A 190 4.85 15.48 -3.90
CA GLY A 190 5.84 16.41 -3.40
C GLY A 190 7.27 16.05 -3.80
N LEU A 191 8.19 16.93 -3.44
CA LEU A 191 9.63 16.66 -3.53
C LEU A 191 10.29 16.82 -2.16
N SER A 192 11.04 15.79 -1.78
CA SER A 192 12.04 15.89 -0.71
C SER A 192 13.39 16.22 -1.36
N TYR A 193 14.08 17.28 -0.91
CA TYR A 193 15.29 17.75 -1.61
C TYR A 193 16.37 18.24 -0.65
N ASN A 194 17.65 18.08 -1.05
CA ASN A 194 18.79 18.73 -0.40
C ASN A 194 19.46 19.80 -1.29
N TYR A 195 19.10 19.88 -2.57
CA TYR A 195 19.68 20.84 -3.50
C TYR A 195 18.57 21.55 -4.30
N PRO A 196 18.44 22.88 -4.16
CA PRO A 196 17.40 23.68 -4.82
C PRO A 196 17.27 23.48 -6.31
N LYS A 197 18.41 23.40 -7.00
CA LYS A 197 18.50 23.27 -8.46
C LYS A 197 17.80 22.02 -8.99
N LEU A 198 17.62 20.99 -8.16
CA LEU A 198 17.00 19.73 -8.56
C LEU A 198 15.47 19.85 -8.67
N THR A 199 14.87 20.79 -7.93
CA THR A 199 13.42 21.04 -7.99
C THR A 199 12.96 21.63 -9.34
N THR A 200 13.83 22.36 -10.05
CA THR A 200 13.49 23.04 -11.31
C THR A 200 13.17 22.09 -12.46
N ALA A 201 13.76 20.89 -12.45
CA ALA A 201 13.49 19.88 -13.48
C ALA A 201 12.05 19.36 -13.39
N PHE A 202 11.50 19.31 -12.17
CA PHE A 202 10.17 18.78 -11.89
C PHE A 202 9.06 19.80 -12.08
N THR A 203 9.32 21.10 -11.84
CA THR A 203 8.31 22.17 -12.03
C THR A 203 7.86 22.33 -13.49
N LYS A 204 8.68 21.87 -14.46
CA LYS A 204 8.38 21.93 -15.90
C LYS A 204 7.60 20.72 -16.43
N ILE A 205 7.65 19.59 -15.72
CA ILE A 205 7.22 18.28 -16.26
C ILE A 205 6.07 17.69 -15.45
N SER A 206 5.96 18.03 -14.17
CA SER A 206 5.01 17.43 -13.25
C SER A 206 4.38 18.47 -12.34
N SER A 207 3.15 18.21 -11.90
CA SER A 207 2.51 18.96 -10.82
C SER A 207 3.05 18.47 -9.47
N VAL A 208 4.28 18.87 -9.14
CA VAL A 208 4.70 18.87 -7.74
C VAL A 208 3.97 20.02 -7.07
N SER A 209 3.18 19.73 -6.05
CA SER A 209 2.38 20.74 -5.35
C SER A 209 3.05 21.26 -4.07
N TRP A 210 4.03 20.53 -3.54
CA TRP A 210 4.73 20.88 -2.31
C TRP A 210 6.16 20.33 -2.26
N THR A 211 6.98 20.89 -1.39
CA THR A 211 8.38 20.51 -1.17
C THR A 211 8.73 20.55 0.31
N TYR A 212 9.74 19.78 0.71
CA TYR A 212 10.40 19.91 2.02
C TYR A 212 11.86 19.44 1.92
N ASN A 213 12.69 19.81 2.88
CA ASN A 213 14.14 19.57 2.88
C ASN A 213 14.69 19.18 4.25
N TRP A 214 13.85 18.58 5.11
CA TRP A 214 14.20 18.24 6.50
C TRP A 214 14.60 19.42 7.39
N ASP A 215 14.45 20.65 6.92
CA ASP A 215 14.82 21.88 7.62
C ASP A 215 13.60 22.80 7.80
N GLN A 216 13.79 23.87 8.58
CA GLN A 216 12.79 24.88 8.87
C GLN A 216 12.71 25.96 7.80
N LYS A 217 13.69 26.02 6.89
CA LYS A 217 13.82 27.05 5.87
C LYS A 217 14.08 26.40 4.51
N PRO A 218 13.53 26.96 3.42
CA PRO A 218 13.95 26.56 2.09
C PRO A 218 15.41 26.97 1.89
N LEU A 219 16.14 26.17 1.12
CA LEU A 219 17.49 26.53 0.67
C LEU A 219 17.42 27.67 -0.36
N ALA A 220 18.47 28.47 -0.47
CA ALA A 220 18.51 29.59 -1.40
C ALA A 220 18.40 29.13 -2.87
N GLY A 221 17.59 29.80 -3.68
CA GLY A 221 17.40 29.48 -5.10
C GLY A 221 16.29 28.46 -5.40
N VAL A 222 15.45 28.10 -4.43
CA VAL A 222 14.20 27.37 -4.67
C VAL A 222 13.14 28.36 -5.18
N SER A 223 12.44 27.98 -6.26
CA SER A 223 11.28 28.72 -6.78
C SER A 223 10.21 28.89 -5.69
N THR A 224 9.45 29.99 -5.72
CA THR A 224 8.35 30.26 -4.78
C THR A 224 7.13 29.32 -4.96
N ALA A 225 7.07 28.60 -6.07
CA ALA A 225 6.16 27.48 -6.30
C ALA A 225 7.01 26.24 -6.63
N PRO A 226 6.85 25.10 -5.93
CA PRO A 226 5.71 24.66 -5.08
C PRO A 226 5.74 25.14 -3.61
N GLU A 227 4.67 24.89 -2.84
CA GLU A 227 4.61 25.19 -1.40
C GLU A 227 5.82 24.59 -0.66
N PHE A 228 6.53 25.37 0.16
CA PHE A 228 7.53 24.82 1.07
C PHE A 228 6.89 24.43 2.42
N VAL A 229 7.12 23.21 2.88
CA VAL A 229 6.63 22.72 4.17
C VAL A 229 7.81 22.62 5.15
N PRO A 230 7.93 23.50 6.15
CA PRO A 230 9.01 23.47 7.12
C PRO A 230 8.86 22.29 8.09
N MET A 231 9.99 21.78 8.58
CA MET A 231 10.04 20.67 9.54
C MET A 231 10.74 21.08 10.84
N LEU A 232 10.11 20.78 11.98
CA LEU A 232 10.80 20.74 13.27
C LEU A 232 11.51 19.39 13.38
N TRP A 233 12.71 19.27 12.82
CA TRP A 233 13.39 17.97 12.68
C TRP A 233 13.58 17.23 14.01
N GLY A 234 13.94 17.93 15.08
CA GLY A 234 14.21 17.34 16.39
C GLY A 234 14.39 18.38 17.49
N PRO A 235 14.75 17.97 18.71
CA PRO A 235 14.86 18.87 19.87
C PRO A 235 15.90 19.98 19.67
N ASP A 236 17.01 19.70 19.00
CA ASP A 236 18.10 20.66 18.77
C ASP A 236 17.70 21.83 17.85
N HIS A 237 16.57 21.68 17.16
CA HIS A 237 16.01 22.66 16.22
C HIS A 237 14.96 23.55 16.89
N ALA A 238 14.61 23.31 18.15
CA ALA A 238 13.47 23.92 18.82
C ALA A 238 13.64 25.43 19.13
N SER A 239 14.87 25.92 19.26
CA SER A 239 15.14 27.32 19.65
C SER A 239 14.77 28.32 18.55
N THR A 240 14.93 27.94 17.29
CA THR A 240 14.67 28.80 16.11
C THR A 240 13.33 28.51 15.44
N TRP A 241 12.68 27.40 15.81
CA TRP A 241 11.47 26.89 15.17
C TRP A 241 10.33 27.90 15.05
N SER A 242 9.88 28.48 16.17
CA SER A 242 8.72 29.38 16.18
C SER A 242 8.89 30.56 15.22
N LYS A 243 10.11 31.14 15.16
CA LYS A 243 10.43 32.24 14.23
C LYS A 243 10.36 31.77 12.77
N ASN A 244 11.00 30.65 12.45
CA ASN A 244 11.12 30.16 11.07
C ASN A 244 9.78 29.62 10.54
N ALA A 245 9.03 28.88 11.36
CA ALA A 245 7.70 28.40 11.00
C ALA A 245 6.73 29.56 10.73
N LYS A 246 6.71 30.60 11.57
CA LYS A 246 5.90 31.82 11.31
C LYS A 246 6.32 32.52 10.02
N ALA A 247 7.62 32.56 9.71
CA ALA A 247 8.10 33.13 8.46
C ALA A 247 7.69 32.30 7.23
N ALA A 248 7.66 30.97 7.35
CA ALA A 248 7.19 30.06 6.31
C ALA A 248 5.67 30.21 6.09
N ILE A 249 4.88 30.26 7.17
CA ILE A 249 3.43 30.52 7.11
C ILE A 249 3.12 31.83 6.39
N LYS A 250 3.83 32.92 6.73
CA LYS A 250 3.69 34.23 6.02
C LYS A 250 4.02 34.16 4.53
N LYS A 251 4.80 33.17 4.10
CA LYS A 251 5.15 32.91 2.70
C LYS A 251 4.24 31.88 2.03
N GLY A 252 3.18 31.43 2.70
CA GLY A 252 2.17 30.54 2.14
C GLY A 252 2.26 29.08 2.57
N SER A 253 3.10 28.72 3.54
CA SER A 253 3.09 27.36 4.11
C SER A 253 1.78 27.12 4.88
N THR A 254 1.02 26.13 4.45
CA THR A 254 -0.25 25.68 5.05
C THR A 254 -0.10 24.44 5.93
N HIS A 255 1.08 23.81 5.91
CA HIS A 255 1.41 22.66 6.75
C HIS A 255 2.74 22.85 7.47
N LEU A 256 2.87 22.23 8.63
CA LEU A 256 4.13 22.12 9.39
C LEU A 256 4.41 20.65 9.73
N LEU A 257 5.62 20.18 9.45
CA LEU A 257 6.07 18.81 9.74
C LEU A 257 6.70 18.71 11.14
N GLY A 258 6.35 17.64 11.86
CA GLY A 258 6.98 17.28 13.13
C GLY A 258 8.34 16.59 12.98
N MET A 259 8.82 16.08 14.12
CA MET A 259 10.15 15.48 14.25
C MET A 259 10.39 14.29 13.31
N ASN A 260 11.62 14.18 12.82
CA ASN A 260 12.05 13.17 11.86
C ASN A 260 12.54 11.91 12.57
N GLU A 261 11.89 10.78 12.28
CA GLU A 261 12.20 9.45 12.79
C GLU A 261 12.56 9.42 14.29
N PRO A 262 11.69 9.95 15.18
CA PRO A 262 11.95 9.93 16.62
C PRO A 262 12.06 8.51 17.18
N ASP A 263 11.53 7.52 16.47
CA ASP A 263 11.65 6.09 16.77
C ASP A 263 13.03 5.50 16.43
N LEU A 264 13.90 6.24 15.73
CA LEU A 264 15.24 5.79 15.34
C LEU A 264 16.34 6.54 16.09
N ALA A 265 17.25 5.79 16.72
CA ALA A 265 18.30 6.33 17.59
C ALA A 265 19.32 7.23 16.86
N SER A 266 19.50 7.06 15.56
CA SER A 266 20.42 7.86 14.73
C SER A 266 19.79 9.13 14.14
N GLN A 267 18.53 9.41 14.46
CA GLN A 267 17.74 10.52 13.94
C GLN A 267 17.37 11.46 15.10
N SER A 268 16.14 11.96 15.16
CA SER A 268 15.74 12.83 16.27
C SER A 268 15.68 12.13 17.63
N ASN A 269 15.63 10.79 17.64
CA ASN A 269 15.79 9.92 18.82
C ASN A 269 15.04 10.41 20.07
N MET A 270 13.72 10.22 20.07
CA MET A 270 12.85 10.72 21.13
C MET A 270 11.94 9.63 21.68
N THR A 271 11.82 9.62 23.01
CA THR A 271 10.70 8.93 23.64
C THR A 271 9.39 9.62 23.27
N VAL A 272 8.29 8.85 23.23
CA VAL A 272 6.94 9.40 22.96
C VAL A 272 6.60 10.54 23.93
N ALA A 273 6.93 10.41 25.21
CA ALA A 273 6.68 11.43 26.21
C ALA A 273 7.45 12.75 25.94
N ALA A 274 8.74 12.65 25.58
CA ALA A 274 9.54 13.81 25.22
C ALA A 274 9.01 14.48 23.94
N ALA A 275 8.62 13.69 22.94
CA ALA A 275 8.04 14.19 21.70
C ALA A 275 6.71 14.92 21.94
N ILE A 276 5.83 14.40 22.80
CA ILE A 276 4.56 15.07 23.17
C ILE A 276 4.84 16.41 23.85
N LYS A 277 5.79 16.47 24.79
CA LYS A 277 6.17 17.71 25.48
C LYS A 277 6.69 18.76 24.49
N LEU A 278 7.58 18.36 23.59
CA LEU A 278 8.12 19.25 22.56
C LEU A 278 7.01 19.72 21.61
N TRP A 279 6.19 18.79 21.11
CA TRP A 279 5.06 19.08 20.21
C TRP A 279 4.10 20.10 20.80
N LYS A 280 3.68 19.91 22.06
CA LYS A 280 2.78 20.87 22.75
C LYS A 280 3.42 22.25 22.89
N LYS A 281 4.73 22.32 23.14
CA LYS A 281 5.44 23.59 23.28
C LYS A 281 5.65 24.31 21.94
N GLN A 282 5.96 23.56 20.87
CA GLN A 282 6.50 24.13 19.63
C GLN A 282 5.52 24.09 18.45
N MET A 283 4.69 23.05 18.35
CA MET A 283 3.81 22.83 17.19
C MET A 283 2.40 23.34 17.46
N VAL A 284 1.80 22.98 18.60
CA VAL A 284 0.40 23.34 18.94
C VAL A 284 0.14 24.86 18.86
N PRO A 285 1.01 25.76 19.35
CA PRO A 285 0.77 27.20 19.27
C PRO A 285 0.75 27.78 17.85
N LEU A 286 1.18 27.00 16.84
CA LEU A 286 1.21 27.42 15.44
C LEU A 286 -0.01 26.90 14.65
N ALA A 287 -0.83 26.05 15.23
CA ALA A 287 -2.06 25.57 14.59
C ALA A 287 -3.08 26.70 14.46
N SER A 288 -3.77 26.76 13.32
CA SER A 288 -4.89 27.66 13.07
C SER A 288 -5.88 26.99 12.11
N SER A 289 -6.92 27.71 11.68
CA SER A 289 -7.80 27.25 10.59
C SER A 289 -7.07 27.10 9.25
N GLU A 290 -5.94 27.79 9.08
CA GLU A 290 -5.15 27.84 7.84
C GLU A 290 -3.86 27.01 7.91
N VAL A 291 -3.42 26.62 9.12
CA VAL A 291 -2.18 25.88 9.35
C VAL A 291 -2.45 24.52 9.98
N LYS A 292 -2.16 23.47 9.21
CA LYS A 292 -2.29 22.07 9.61
C LYS A 292 -0.98 21.52 10.18
N LEU A 293 -1.07 20.74 11.25
CA LEU A 293 0.10 20.11 11.86
C LEU A 293 0.18 18.63 11.45
N VAL A 294 1.31 18.23 10.88
CA VAL A 294 1.59 16.85 10.48
C VAL A 294 2.49 16.21 11.54
N SER A 295 2.11 15.02 12.03
CA SER A 295 2.77 14.32 13.14
C SER A 295 4.29 14.19 12.95
N PRO A 296 5.04 13.79 13.99
CA PRO A 296 6.37 13.24 13.77
C PRO A 296 6.32 12.10 12.74
N ALA A 297 7.32 12.06 11.86
CA ALA A 297 7.41 11.08 10.78
C ALA A 297 8.19 9.86 11.27
N VAL A 298 7.56 8.68 11.31
CA VAL A 298 8.19 7.46 11.84
C VAL A 298 8.77 6.57 10.75
N THR A 299 9.74 5.72 11.10
CA THR A 299 10.27 4.70 10.19
C THR A 299 9.18 3.74 9.72
N GLY A 300 9.39 3.12 8.55
CA GLY A 300 8.48 2.12 7.94
C GLY A 300 8.43 0.75 8.63
N THR A 301 8.66 0.70 9.94
CA THR A 301 8.80 -0.52 10.75
C THR A 301 7.56 -0.75 11.63
N LEU A 302 7.44 -1.94 12.23
CA LEU A 302 6.35 -2.19 13.19
C LEU A 302 6.51 -1.35 14.46
N GLU A 303 7.76 -1.12 14.84
CA GLU A 303 8.17 -0.25 15.94
C GLU A 303 7.77 1.20 15.67
N GLY A 304 7.98 1.70 14.44
CA GLY A 304 7.53 3.03 14.01
C GLY A 304 6.01 3.18 14.07
N ILE A 305 5.25 2.18 13.57
CA ILE A 305 3.77 2.18 13.70
C ILE A 305 3.35 2.27 15.17
N GLN A 306 3.99 1.50 16.04
CA GLN A 306 3.67 1.49 17.47
C GLN A 306 3.99 2.84 18.12
N TRP A 307 5.16 3.40 17.85
CA TRP A 307 5.58 4.72 18.35
C TRP A 307 4.58 5.80 17.94
N LEU A 308 4.18 5.84 16.67
CA LEU A 308 3.21 6.81 16.15
C LEU A 308 1.82 6.60 16.77
N THR A 309 1.40 5.35 16.94
CA THR A 309 0.13 5.01 17.60
C THR A 309 0.09 5.55 19.03
N ASP A 310 1.18 5.37 19.78
CA ASP A 310 1.29 5.83 21.16
C ASP A 310 1.36 7.35 21.24
N PHE A 311 2.07 8.00 20.31
CA PHE A 311 2.08 9.45 20.18
C PHE A 311 0.66 10.01 19.93
N VAL A 312 -0.04 9.51 18.91
CA VAL A 312 -1.39 10.00 18.56
C VAL A 312 -2.37 9.77 19.71
N LYS A 313 -2.33 8.61 20.39
CA LYS A 313 -3.23 8.30 21.52
C LYS A 313 -2.90 9.10 22.78
N GLY A 314 -1.61 9.30 23.06
CA GLY A 314 -1.11 9.98 24.26
C GLY A 314 -1.21 11.51 24.17
N CYS A 315 -1.14 12.08 22.96
CA CYS A 315 -1.12 13.52 22.75
C CYS A 315 -2.54 14.13 22.76
N LYS A 316 -3.11 14.30 23.95
CA LYS A 316 -4.40 15.00 24.11
C LYS A 316 -4.29 16.48 23.73
N ASN A 317 -5.27 16.97 22.99
CA ASN A 317 -5.38 18.35 22.48
C ASN A 317 -4.21 18.80 21.60
N CYS A 318 -3.58 17.88 20.86
CA CYS A 318 -2.38 18.17 20.08
C CYS A 318 -2.62 18.66 18.64
N LYS A 319 -3.88 18.82 18.22
CA LYS A 319 -4.24 19.40 16.90
C LYS A 319 -3.54 18.71 15.71
N ILE A 320 -3.32 17.40 15.80
CA ILE A 320 -2.70 16.59 14.74
C ILE A 320 -3.70 16.50 13.58
N SER A 321 -3.35 17.06 12.42
CA SER A 321 -4.19 17.10 11.23
C SER A 321 -3.93 15.95 10.27
N ALA A 322 -2.71 15.40 10.26
CA ALA A 322 -2.29 14.25 9.46
C ALA A 322 -1.14 13.51 10.14
N VAL A 323 -0.91 12.26 9.76
CA VAL A 323 0.22 11.45 10.23
C VAL A 323 1.27 11.28 9.15
N ALA A 324 2.53 11.52 9.49
CA ALA A 324 3.67 11.31 8.59
C ALA A 324 4.33 9.95 8.82
N VAL A 325 4.72 9.30 7.72
CA VAL A 325 5.36 7.99 7.73
C VAL A 325 6.39 7.86 6.63
N HIS A 326 7.42 7.05 6.89
CA HIS A 326 8.42 6.67 5.91
C HIS A 326 8.27 5.21 5.47
N TRP A 327 8.87 4.86 4.33
CA TRP A 327 8.94 3.49 3.85
C TRP A 327 10.20 3.21 3.04
N TYR A 328 10.95 2.18 3.41
CA TYR A 328 12.12 1.72 2.69
C TYR A 328 12.12 0.20 2.61
N ASP A 329 12.12 -0.35 1.41
CA ASP A 329 12.18 -1.80 1.19
C ASP A 329 12.59 -2.10 -0.26
N ARG A 330 12.61 -3.37 -0.65
CA ARG A 330 12.76 -3.78 -2.05
C ARG A 330 11.58 -3.34 -2.90
N ALA A 331 11.89 -2.95 -4.14
CA ALA A 331 10.93 -2.60 -5.18
C ALA A 331 9.86 -3.68 -5.44
N ASP A 332 10.17 -4.96 -5.20
CA ASP A 332 9.20 -6.05 -5.36
C ASP A 332 8.20 -6.17 -4.18
N ASN A 333 8.33 -5.33 -3.16
CA ASN A 333 7.51 -5.37 -1.93
C ASN A 333 6.34 -4.38 -1.93
N VAL A 334 5.73 -4.15 -3.09
CA VAL A 334 4.52 -3.31 -3.25
C VAL A 334 3.38 -3.77 -2.32
N ALA A 335 3.26 -5.09 -2.13
CA ALA A 335 2.29 -5.69 -1.22
C ALA A 335 2.42 -5.17 0.22
N TRP A 336 3.66 -5.12 0.72
CA TRP A 336 3.93 -4.59 2.05
C TRP A 336 3.71 -3.08 2.10
N PHE A 337 4.13 -2.32 1.08
CA PHE A 337 3.85 -0.88 1.00
C PHE A 337 2.36 -0.58 1.18
N LYS A 338 1.49 -1.27 0.43
CA LYS A 338 0.03 -1.10 0.53
C LYS A 338 -0.52 -1.55 1.89
N LEU A 339 -0.05 -2.68 2.42
CA LEU A 339 -0.48 -3.19 3.73
C LEU A 339 -0.03 -2.27 4.88
N TYR A 340 1.19 -1.74 4.81
CA TYR A 340 1.74 -0.79 5.75
C TYR A 340 0.85 0.46 5.86
N LEU A 341 0.51 1.08 4.73
CA LEU A 341 -0.37 2.24 4.70
C LEU A 341 -1.79 1.90 5.19
N SER A 342 -2.28 0.69 4.94
CA SER A 342 -3.56 0.23 5.50
C SER A 342 -3.53 0.12 7.03
N LYS A 343 -2.39 -0.20 7.65
CA LYS A 343 -2.23 -0.21 9.11
C LYS A 343 -2.23 1.21 9.67
N ILE A 344 -1.51 2.13 9.03
CA ILE A 344 -1.48 3.55 9.42
C ILE A 344 -2.87 4.17 9.30
N LYS A 345 -3.64 3.82 8.26
CA LYS A 345 -5.03 4.26 8.06
C LYS A 345 -5.93 3.97 9.26
N ALA A 346 -5.64 2.92 10.05
CA ALA A 346 -6.42 2.59 11.24
C ALA A 346 -6.33 3.67 12.35
N LEU A 347 -5.39 4.62 12.26
CA LEU A 347 -5.32 5.79 13.14
C LEU A 347 -6.39 6.85 12.84
N GLY A 348 -7.11 6.74 11.71
CA GLY A 348 -8.23 7.61 11.38
C GLY A 348 -7.85 9.02 10.94
N LEU A 349 -6.57 9.26 10.65
CA LEU A 349 -6.04 10.54 10.17
C LEU A 349 -5.54 10.43 8.72
N PRO A 350 -5.59 11.52 7.93
CA PRO A 350 -4.92 11.58 6.64
C PRO A 350 -3.43 11.23 6.77
N ILE A 351 -2.87 10.61 5.73
CA ILE A 351 -1.50 10.10 5.70
C ILE A 351 -0.65 10.95 4.77
N TRP A 352 0.51 11.33 5.27
CA TRP A 352 1.61 11.88 4.53
C TRP A 352 2.73 10.85 4.44
N ILE A 353 3.10 10.48 3.22
CA ILE A 353 4.24 9.57 2.99
C ILE A 353 5.43 10.44 2.65
N THR A 354 6.05 11.02 3.67
CA THR A 354 7.10 12.03 3.51
C THR A 354 8.38 11.46 2.93
N GLU A 355 8.59 10.15 3.08
CA GLU A 355 9.68 9.43 2.42
C GLU A 355 9.20 8.06 1.95
N PHE A 356 9.49 7.72 0.70
CA PHE A 356 9.48 6.33 0.27
C PHE A 356 10.53 6.07 -0.81
N ALA A 357 11.30 5.00 -0.65
CA ALA A 357 12.31 4.60 -1.63
C ALA A 357 12.30 3.08 -1.84
N PRO A 358 11.96 2.60 -3.05
CA PRO A 358 12.21 1.21 -3.42
C PRO A 358 13.72 0.99 -3.68
N SER A 359 14.29 -0.06 -3.11
CA SER A 359 15.63 -0.54 -3.44
C SER A 359 15.60 -1.59 -4.55
N GLY A 360 16.66 -1.65 -5.37
CA GLY A 360 16.76 -2.54 -6.52
C GLY A 360 17.44 -1.85 -7.70
N THR A 361 17.45 -2.51 -8.86
CA THR A 361 17.88 -1.89 -10.12
C THR A 361 16.94 -0.74 -10.52
N VAL A 362 17.41 0.20 -11.35
CA VAL A 362 16.59 1.32 -11.83
C VAL A 362 15.27 0.83 -12.45
N SER A 363 15.31 -0.24 -13.24
CA SER A 363 14.11 -0.81 -13.86
C SER A 363 13.12 -1.37 -12.83
N GLU A 364 13.61 -2.03 -11.78
CA GLU A 364 12.75 -2.49 -10.67
C GLU A 364 12.10 -1.31 -9.94
N GLN A 365 12.86 -0.24 -9.67
CA GLN A 365 12.34 0.97 -9.02
C GLN A 365 11.30 1.69 -9.88
N GLN A 366 11.53 1.80 -11.20
CA GLN A 366 10.54 2.34 -12.14
C GLN A 366 9.27 1.51 -12.14
N ALA A 367 9.37 0.18 -12.19
CA ALA A 367 8.21 -0.70 -12.13
C ALA A 367 7.43 -0.58 -10.80
N PHE A 368 8.11 -0.28 -9.70
CA PHE A 368 7.45 0.05 -8.44
C PHE A 368 6.67 1.36 -8.55
N PHE A 369 7.28 2.45 -9.03
CA PHE A 369 6.61 3.75 -9.18
C PHE A 369 5.43 3.70 -10.15
N GLU A 370 5.58 3.02 -11.29
CA GLU A 370 4.49 2.79 -12.25
C GLU A 370 3.30 2.05 -11.65
N GLU A 371 3.50 1.28 -10.57
CA GLU A 371 2.41 0.63 -9.85
C GLU A 371 1.85 1.48 -8.69
N VAL A 372 2.72 2.08 -7.87
CA VAL A 372 2.28 2.72 -6.63
C VAL A 372 1.81 4.15 -6.82
N LEU A 373 2.40 4.93 -7.74
CA LEU A 373 2.00 6.34 -7.93
C LEU A 373 0.55 6.44 -8.43
N PRO A 374 0.14 5.75 -9.52
CA PRO A 374 -1.26 5.76 -9.93
C PRO A 374 -2.20 5.19 -8.87
N TRP A 375 -1.74 4.22 -8.07
CA TRP A 375 -2.54 3.64 -6.99
C TRP A 375 -2.81 4.66 -5.87
N MET A 376 -1.81 5.44 -5.45
CA MET A 376 -1.96 6.48 -4.42
C MET A 376 -2.86 7.64 -4.86
N GLU A 377 -2.97 7.88 -6.17
CA GLU A 377 -3.82 8.92 -6.75
C GLU A 377 -5.30 8.52 -6.85
N LYS A 378 -5.64 7.24 -6.67
CA LYS A 378 -7.04 6.79 -6.73
C LYS A 378 -7.89 7.38 -5.60
N GLN A 379 -9.18 7.56 -5.89
CA GLN A 379 -10.16 8.08 -4.94
C GLN A 379 -10.31 7.18 -3.70
N GLU A 380 -10.18 5.87 -3.84
CA GLU A 380 -10.24 4.93 -2.70
C GLU A 380 -9.03 5.10 -1.76
N GLN A 381 -7.96 5.74 -2.24
CA GLN A 381 -6.78 6.11 -1.46
C GLN A 381 -6.77 7.61 -1.10
N SER A 382 -7.95 8.25 -1.01
CA SER A 382 -8.10 9.65 -0.58
C SER A 382 -7.53 9.93 0.82
N TYR A 383 -7.37 8.89 1.64
CA TYR A 383 -6.69 8.98 2.92
C TYR A 383 -5.18 9.26 2.80
N ILE A 384 -4.57 9.06 1.62
CA ILE A 384 -3.23 9.53 1.32
C ILE A 384 -3.38 10.98 0.83
N GLU A 385 -3.02 11.94 1.68
CA GLU A 385 -3.14 13.37 1.38
C GLU A 385 -1.94 13.85 0.56
N ARG A 386 -0.72 13.44 0.93
CA ARG A 386 0.51 13.82 0.25
C ARG A 386 1.55 12.72 0.28
N TYR A 387 2.45 12.70 -0.70
CA TYR A 387 3.61 11.80 -0.72
C TYR A 387 4.83 12.46 -1.38
N ALA A 388 6.03 12.07 -0.95
CA ALA A 388 7.28 12.46 -1.59
C ALA A 388 8.21 11.25 -1.65
N ALA A 389 8.62 10.87 -2.87
CA ALA A 389 9.69 9.87 -3.00
C ALA A 389 10.96 10.42 -2.35
N PHE A 390 11.73 9.54 -1.73
CA PHE A 390 12.87 9.96 -0.92
C PHE A 390 14.00 10.51 -1.78
N GLY A 391 14.49 11.67 -1.39
CA GLY A 391 15.78 12.20 -1.79
C GLY A 391 15.88 12.52 -3.26
N ASP A 392 15.47 13.72 -3.66
CA ASP A 392 15.98 14.29 -4.90
C ASP A 392 17.47 14.62 -4.70
N TYR A 393 18.30 13.63 -4.99
CA TYR A 393 19.75 13.70 -5.01
C TYR A 393 20.26 13.64 -6.44
N ILE A 394 21.42 14.27 -6.67
CA ILE A 394 22.16 14.09 -7.91
C ILE A 394 22.42 12.59 -8.12
N GLY A 395 22.06 12.09 -9.30
CA GLY A 395 22.18 10.69 -9.69
C GLY A 395 20.93 9.83 -9.42
N THR A 396 20.01 10.28 -8.56
CA THR A 396 18.76 9.55 -8.28
C THR A 396 17.65 9.98 -9.23
N PHE A 397 17.11 11.18 -9.05
CA PHE A 397 16.05 11.72 -9.91
C PHE A 397 16.55 12.76 -10.90
N VAL A 398 17.61 13.49 -10.54
CA VAL A 398 18.18 14.55 -11.36
C VAL A 398 19.67 14.27 -11.58
N LYS A 399 20.15 14.50 -12.80
CA LYS A 399 21.57 14.44 -13.17
C LYS A 399 22.28 15.71 -12.70
N GLU A 400 23.61 15.69 -12.64
CA GLU A 400 24.39 16.90 -12.31
C GLU A 400 24.12 18.07 -13.27
N SER A 401 23.79 17.77 -14.53
CA SER A 401 23.37 18.76 -15.53
C SER A 401 22.01 19.41 -15.27
N GLY A 402 21.27 18.98 -14.25
CA GLY A 402 19.90 19.44 -13.96
C GLY A 402 18.81 18.74 -14.77
N ALA A 403 19.16 17.79 -15.65
CA ALA A 403 18.17 16.99 -16.39
C ALA A 403 17.65 15.80 -15.57
N LEU A 404 16.38 15.41 -15.74
CA LEU A 404 15.84 14.22 -15.08
C LEU A 404 16.55 12.94 -15.53
N THR A 405 16.83 12.05 -14.59
CA THR A 405 17.21 10.64 -14.84
C THR A 405 16.00 9.86 -15.35
N PRO A 406 16.16 8.62 -15.87
CA PRO A 406 15.02 7.77 -16.20
C PRO A 406 14.06 7.56 -15.03
N LEU A 407 14.61 7.40 -13.81
CA LEU A 407 13.81 7.23 -12.60
C LEU A 407 13.07 8.52 -12.22
N GLY A 408 13.74 9.68 -12.32
CA GLY A 408 13.11 10.99 -12.09
C GLY A 408 11.99 11.29 -13.08
N LYS A 409 12.16 10.91 -14.35
CA LYS A 409 11.08 10.98 -15.35
C LYS A 409 9.89 10.10 -14.96
N THR A 410 10.14 8.86 -14.54
CA THR A 410 9.06 7.98 -14.07
C THR A 410 8.33 8.59 -12.87
N TYR A 411 9.04 9.13 -11.87
CA TYR A 411 8.40 9.80 -10.74
C TYR A 411 7.60 11.04 -11.17
N ALA A 412 8.07 11.76 -12.18
CA ALA A 412 7.41 12.94 -12.71
C ALA A 412 6.13 12.62 -13.50
N THR A 413 6.03 11.45 -14.15
CA THR A 413 4.97 11.20 -15.15
C THR A 413 4.07 9.98 -14.90
N ALA A 414 4.49 9.01 -14.09
CA ALA A 414 3.64 7.89 -13.69
C ALA A 414 2.58 8.35 -12.68
#